data_AF-A0A4U6V052-F1
#
_entry.id   AF-A0A4U6V052-F1
#
_cell.length_a   1.000
_cell.length_b   1.000
_cell.length_c   1.000
_cell.angle_alpha   90.00
_cell.angle_beta   90.00
_cell.angle_gamma   90.00
#
_symmetry.space_group_name_H-M   'P 1'
#
loop_
_entity.id
_entity.type
_entity.pdbx_description
1 polymer ?
#
loop_
_entity_poly.entity_id
_entity_poly.type
_entity_poly.pdbx_seq_one_letter_code
_entity_poly.pdbx_strand_id
1 'polypeptide(L)'
;MERLHQELHARSRLQKDCLVQLRVKQSEEPVQKPVPTGSYSRHEGRRVVAVVVTALALEPGGKDSPRARRATSRLHPAAPPARLRSRALPVPEEKRRREVSINPLPDSHSPPLLSPPSLSLPPSLSASSPASPTLSFPLIATMAGSLISCSPSVDLKVEKPDEMVTTGVLASLQNFLRKCLIAVLSYGPMPKHIAFIMDGNRRYAKFRSIQQGAGHRVGFSALIANLLYCYEMGVKYITVYAFSIDNFKRDPSEVQSLMQLMEEKINELLENRSVINKINCKINFWGNLDLLSEPVRVAAQKLMASTAGNTGLVFSVCMPYNSTSEIVNAVNEVCAERREMLLREHAGDSDDQAANNGVNSEISVADLDRHMYSAGCPDPDIVIRTSGETRLSNFLLWQTTFSHLQNPDPLWPEFSFRHLVWAILQYQRAYPYLEQNRNLAKKQL
;
A
#
# COMPACT_ATOMS: atom_id res chain seq x y z
N MET A 1 20.21 -14.38 -37.98
CA MET A 1 19.60 -14.99 -36.78
C MET A 1 20.56 -15.94 -36.06
N GLU A 2 21.14 -16.94 -36.72
CA GLU A 2 22.13 -17.85 -36.07
C GLU A 2 23.39 -17.15 -35.55
N ARG A 3 23.95 -16.16 -36.27
CA ARG A 3 25.09 -15.37 -35.78
C ARG A 3 24.77 -14.57 -34.51
N LEU A 4 23.54 -14.04 -34.41
CA LEU A 4 23.07 -13.31 -33.23
C LEU A 4 22.86 -14.24 -32.03
N HIS A 5 22.40 -15.47 -32.30
CA HIS A 5 22.22 -16.51 -31.30
C HIS A 5 23.56 -17.03 -30.76
N GLN A 6 24.57 -17.18 -31.63
CA GLN A 6 25.94 -17.53 -31.23
C GLN A 6 26.61 -16.41 -30.42
N GLU A 7 26.41 -15.14 -30.76
CA GLU A 7 26.93 -14.00 -29.98
C GLU A 7 26.29 -13.91 -28.58
N LEU A 8 24.97 -14.12 -28.47
CA LEU A 8 24.26 -14.14 -27.19
C LEU A 8 24.72 -15.31 -26.30
N HIS A 9 24.95 -16.49 -26.88
CA HIS A 9 25.51 -17.62 -26.15
C HIS A 9 26.95 -17.40 -25.70
N ALA A 10 27.79 -16.75 -26.52
CA ALA A 10 29.17 -16.43 -26.15
C ALA A 10 29.22 -15.40 -25.00
N ARG A 11 28.36 -14.37 -25.03
CA ARG A 11 28.26 -13.37 -23.96
C ARG A 11 27.72 -13.95 -22.65
N SER A 12 26.78 -14.91 -22.72
CA SER A 12 26.26 -15.61 -21.54
C SER A 12 27.32 -16.50 -20.86
N ARG A 13 28.22 -17.13 -21.62
CA ARG A 13 29.34 -17.92 -21.06
C ARG A 13 30.37 -17.03 -20.37
N LEU A 14 30.77 -15.92 -21.00
CA LEU A 14 31.68 -14.93 -20.39
C LEU A 14 31.13 -14.34 -19.09
N GLN A 15 29.81 -14.13 -19.00
CA GLN A 15 29.16 -13.62 -17.79
C GLN A 15 29.15 -14.66 -16.66
N LYS A 16 28.97 -15.95 -16.98
CA LYS A 16 29.04 -17.06 -16.02
C LYS A 16 30.47 -17.28 -15.51
N ASP A 17 31.48 -17.17 -16.37
CA ASP A 17 32.88 -17.34 -15.96
C ASP A 17 33.35 -16.19 -15.05
N CYS A 18 32.87 -14.96 -15.31
CA CYS A 18 33.09 -13.81 -14.43
C CYS A 18 32.41 -13.97 -13.06
N LEU A 19 31.21 -14.59 -13.03
CA LEU A 19 30.48 -14.92 -11.80
C LEU A 19 31.16 -16.00 -10.96
N VAL A 20 31.81 -16.99 -11.58
CA VAL A 20 32.58 -18.02 -10.86
C VAL A 20 33.84 -17.41 -10.24
N GLN A 21 34.54 -16.53 -10.96
CA GLN A 21 35.73 -15.86 -10.43
C GLN A 21 35.42 -14.89 -9.28
N LEU A 22 34.29 -14.19 -9.31
CA LEU A 22 33.85 -13.32 -8.21
C LEU A 22 33.42 -14.12 -6.96
N ARG A 23 32.91 -15.35 -7.15
CA ARG A 23 32.49 -16.22 -6.04
C ARG A 23 33.67 -16.89 -5.33
N VAL A 24 34.71 -17.26 -6.08
CA VAL A 24 35.97 -17.81 -5.51
C VAL A 24 36.72 -16.75 -4.72
N LYS A 25 36.66 -15.47 -5.12
CA LYS A 25 37.29 -14.36 -4.39
C LYS A 25 36.61 -13.99 -3.06
N GLN A 26 35.37 -14.42 -2.82
CA GLN A 26 34.66 -14.16 -1.56
C GLN A 26 34.81 -15.28 -0.51
N SER A 27 35.38 -16.44 -0.87
CA SER A 27 35.58 -17.56 0.05
C SER A 27 36.95 -17.61 0.73
N GLU A 28 37.88 -16.72 0.38
CA GLU A 28 39.23 -16.66 0.94
C GLU A 28 39.51 -15.30 1.59
N GLU A 29 38.89 -14.99 2.74
CA GLU A 29 39.41 -13.95 3.65
C GLU A 29 38.92 -14.19 5.09
N PRO A 30 39.81 -14.27 6.11
CA PRO A 30 39.41 -14.54 7.48
C PRO A 30 38.97 -13.26 8.24
N VAL A 31 38.08 -13.48 9.20
CA VAL A 31 37.36 -12.48 10.01
C VAL A 31 38.30 -11.59 10.84
N GLN A 32 38.27 -10.27 10.62
CA GLN A 32 38.68 -9.25 11.59
C GLN A 32 37.77 -8.00 11.55
N LYS A 33 37.51 -7.45 12.74
CA LYS A 33 36.48 -6.44 13.11
C LYS A 33 36.49 -5.17 12.23
N PRO A 34 35.33 -4.55 11.91
CA PRO A 34 35.32 -3.40 11.01
C PRO A 34 35.52 -2.06 11.73
N VAL A 35 36.50 -1.28 11.23
CA VAL A 35 36.56 0.18 11.27
C VAL A 35 36.01 0.69 9.91
N PRO A 36 35.23 1.78 9.84
CA PRO A 36 34.48 2.09 8.63
C PRO A 36 35.29 2.95 7.66
N THR A 37 35.88 2.34 6.63
CA THR A 37 36.26 3.04 5.39
C THR A 37 36.05 2.12 4.19
N GLY A 38 34.81 2.07 3.67
CA GLY A 38 34.48 1.42 2.42
C GLY A 38 34.29 2.46 1.32
N SER A 39 35.28 2.60 0.45
CA SER A 39 35.23 3.43 -0.75
C SER A 39 34.24 2.86 -1.76
N TYR A 40 32.98 3.32 -1.71
CA TYR A 40 32.07 3.19 -2.84
C TYR A 40 32.64 4.01 -4.00
N SER A 41 32.95 3.36 -5.13
CA SER A 41 33.47 4.06 -6.31
C SER A 41 32.45 5.11 -6.76
N ARG A 42 32.79 6.39 -6.57
CA ARG A 42 31.99 7.56 -6.97
C ARG A 42 31.58 7.52 -8.45
N HIS A 43 32.25 6.71 -9.28
CA HIS A 43 31.95 6.56 -10.70
C HIS A 43 30.76 5.65 -11.00
N GLU A 44 30.55 4.55 -10.26
CA GLU A 44 29.41 3.65 -10.48
C GLU A 44 28.10 4.25 -9.97
N GLY A 45 28.13 4.89 -8.80
CA GLY A 45 26.98 5.64 -8.29
C GLY A 45 26.53 6.77 -9.24
N ARG A 46 27.47 7.47 -9.89
CA ARG A 46 27.17 8.51 -10.89
C ARG A 46 26.51 7.95 -12.16
N ARG A 47 26.92 6.76 -12.62
CA ARG A 47 26.32 6.11 -13.81
C ARG A 47 24.89 5.65 -13.55
N VAL A 48 24.63 5.07 -12.38
CA VAL A 48 23.28 4.68 -11.96
C VAL A 48 22.37 5.90 -11.85
N VAL A 49 22.84 6.97 -11.20
CA VAL A 49 22.08 8.24 -11.11
C VAL A 49 21.81 8.84 -12.50
N ALA A 50 22.77 8.79 -13.43
CA ALA A 50 22.57 9.30 -14.79
C ALA A 50 21.50 8.50 -15.57
N VAL A 51 21.48 7.17 -15.44
CA VAL A 51 20.44 6.32 -16.06
C VAL A 51 19.06 6.64 -15.45
N VAL A 52 18.99 6.77 -14.12
CA VAL A 52 17.75 7.11 -13.41
C VAL A 52 17.23 8.48 -13.84
N VAL A 53 18.08 9.51 -13.84
CA VAL A 53 17.70 10.88 -14.23
C VAL A 53 17.26 10.95 -15.69
N THR A 54 17.95 10.23 -16.59
CA THR A 54 17.60 10.22 -18.02
C THR A 54 16.28 9.49 -18.28
N ALA A 55 16.05 8.34 -17.64
CA ALA A 55 14.79 7.61 -17.75
C ALA A 55 13.61 8.43 -17.19
N LEU A 56 13.82 9.10 -16.06
CA LEU A 56 12.85 10.00 -15.45
C LEU A 56 12.65 11.31 -16.22
N ALA A 57 13.41 11.63 -17.26
CA ALA A 57 13.19 12.83 -18.07
C ALA A 57 12.29 12.59 -19.30
N LEU A 58 12.16 11.34 -19.75
CA LEU A 58 11.54 10.97 -21.03
C LEU A 58 10.04 10.63 -20.97
N GLU A 59 9.46 10.46 -19.78
CA GLU A 59 7.99 10.32 -19.64
C GLU A 59 7.21 11.61 -20.00
N PRO A 60 6.05 11.52 -20.67
CA PRO A 60 5.22 12.66 -21.00
C PRO A 60 4.34 13.04 -19.80
N GLY A 61 4.50 14.25 -19.28
CA GLY A 61 3.70 14.75 -18.16
C GLY A 61 4.55 15.55 -17.17
N GLY A 62 4.58 16.88 -17.36
CA GLY A 62 5.28 17.77 -16.41
C GLY A 62 5.65 19.15 -16.94
N LYS A 63 5.33 19.49 -18.19
CA LYS A 63 5.72 20.80 -18.75
C LYS A 63 4.84 21.98 -18.31
N ASP A 64 3.65 21.73 -17.74
CA ASP A 64 2.67 22.80 -17.44
C ASP A 64 2.39 23.05 -15.95
N SER A 65 3.40 22.94 -15.07
CA SER A 65 3.26 23.36 -13.67
C SER A 65 4.31 24.40 -13.28
N PRO A 66 3.92 25.64 -12.90
CA PRO A 66 4.82 26.65 -12.35
C PRO A 66 5.58 26.17 -11.09
N ARG A 67 5.10 25.13 -10.40
CA ARG A 67 5.78 24.52 -9.23
C ARG A 67 6.97 23.62 -9.62
N ALA A 68 6.98 23.00 -10.79
CA ALA A 68 8.09 22.15 -11.23
C ALA A 68 9.40 22.94 -11.43
N ARG A 69 9.30 24.23 -11.79
CA ARG A 69 10.46 25.13 -11.93
C ARG A 69 11.08 25.54 -10.59
N ARG A 70 10.36 25.44 -9.47
CA ARG A 70 10.92 25.68 -8.12
C ARG A 70 11.65 24.47 -7.56
N ALA A 71 11.24 23.25 -7.92
CA ALA A 71 11.86 22.01 -7.44
C ALA A 71 13.29 21.82 -7.94
N THR A 72 13.59 22.25 -9.17
CA THR A 72 14.94 22.17 -9.76
C THR A 72 15.94 23.16 -9.13
N SER A 73 15.47 24.21 -8.45
CA SER A 73 16.33 25.21 -7.79
C SER A 73 16.85 24.79 -6.40
N ARG A 74 16.38 23.66 -5.83
CA ARG A 74 16.78 23.17 -4.49
C ARG A 74 17.74 21.98 -4.51
N LEU A 75 18.49 21.80 -5.60
CA LEU A 75 19.51 20.74 -5.75
C LEU A 75 20.90 21.15 -5.25
N HIS A 76 21.00 22.08 -4.29
CA HIS A 76 22.25 22.35 -3.56
C HIS A 76 22.16 21.82 -2.12
N PRO A 77 23.24 21.22 -1.59
CA PRO A 77 23.23 20.62 -0.26
C PRO A 77 23.01 21.70 0.81
N ALA A 78 21.97 21.52 1.63
CA ALA A 78 21.71 22.36 2.79
C ALA A 78 22.78 22.14 3.87
N ALA A 79 23.30 23.24 4.42
CA ALA A 79 24.20 23.26 5.58
C ALA A 79 23.50 22.71 6.84
N PRO A 80 24.24 22.14 7.82
CA PRO A 80 23.65 21.53 9.01
C PRO A 80 22.99 22.59 9.92
N PRO A 81 21.88 22.25 10.62
CA PRO A 81 21.16 23.23 11.43
C PRO A 81 21.93 23.58 12.71
N ALA A 82 21.94 24.88 13.03
CA ALA A 82 22.48 25.42 14.26
C ALA A 82 21.62 25.03 15.48
N ARG A 83 22.29 24.72 16.60
CA ARG A 83 21.68 24.41 17.90
C ARG A 83 20.86 25.60 18.41
N LEU A 84 19.55 25.41 18.62
CA LEU A 84 18.72 26.34 19.37
C LEU A 84 18.51 25.84 20.81
N ARG A 85 18.90 26.69 21.75
CA ARG A 85 18.79 26.50 23.21
C ARG A 85 17.33 26.49 23.66
N SER A 86 17.04 25.63 24.62
CA SER A 86 15.77 25.54 25.34
C SER A 86 15.44 26.84 26.07
N ARG A 87 14.20 27.32 25.91
CA ARG A 87 13.62 28.34 26.80
C ARG A 87 12.22 27.88 27.17
N ALA A 88 12.08 27.47 28.42
CA ALA A 88 10.81 27.10 29.04
C ALA A 88 9.92 28.34 29.21
N LEU A 89 8.61 28.17 29.02
CA LEU A 89 7.58 29.13 29.41
C LEU A 89 6.47 28.37 30.17
N PRO A 90 5.80 29.04 31.13
CA PRO A 90 5.11 28.37 32.23
C PRO A 90 3.65 27.98 31.93
N VAL A 91 3.18 26.98 32.67
CA VAL A 91 1.79 26.48 32.76
C VAL A 91 0.98 27.37 33.72
N PRO A 92 -0.29 27.69 33.43
CA PRO A 92 -1.26 28.07 34.44
C PRO A 92 -2.28 26.96 34.73
N GLU A 93 -2.59 26.84 36.01
CA GLU A 93 -3.42 25.83 36.66
C GLU A 93 -4.88 26.31 36.84
N GLU A 94 -5.79 25.33 36.77
CA GLU A 94 -7.06 25.19 37.51
C GLU A 94 -8.43 25.80 37.09
N LYS A 95 -9.43 24.92 37.35
CA LYS A 95 -10.88 25.10 37.62
C LYS A 95 -11.87 25.28 36.47
N ARG A 96 -12.69 24.23 36.22
CA ARG A 96 -13.97 24.03 36.94
C ARG A 96 -14.62 22.68 36.57
N ARG A 97 -14.96 21.88 37.59
CA ARG A 97 -15.87 20.72 37.51
C ARG A 97 -17.29 21.18 37.13
N ARG A 98 -17.97 20.41 36.28
CA ARG A 98 -19.44 20.35 36.23
C ARG A 98 -19.83 18.88 36.18
N GLU A 99 -20.42 18.44 37.27
CA GLU A 99 -21.17 17.19 37.41
C GLU A 99 -22.41 17.25 36.51
N VAL A 100 -22.68 16.18 35.77
CA VAL A 100 -23.93 15.99 35.06
C VAL A 100 -24.69 14.87 35.77
N SER A 101 -25.86 15.25 36.30
CA SER A 101 -26.82 14.41 37.00
C SER A 101 -27.44 13.40 36.04
N ILE A 102 -27.43 12.12 36.43
CA ILE A 102 -28.11 11.03 35.76
C ILE A 102 -29.48 10.87 36.41
N ASN A 103 -30.56 10.99 35.64
CA ASN A 103 -31.90 10.54 36.06
C ASN A 103 -32.18 9.16 35.44
N PRO A 104 -32.76 8.21 36.20
CA PRO A 104 -33.12 6.88 35.69
C PRO A 104 -34.57 6.85 35.16
N LEU A 105 -34.89 5.85 34.33
CA LEU A 105 -36.18 5.12 34.13
C LEU A 105 -36.30 4.62 32.67
N PRO A 106 -37.14 3.60 32.36
CA PRO A 106 -37.59 2.43 33.13
C PRO A 106 -37.43 1.09 32.36
N ASP A 107 -37.67 -0.03 33.06
CA ASP A 107 -37.76 -1.39 32.54
C ASP A 107 -38.75 -1.57 31.38
N SER A 108 -38.39 -2.40 30.38
CA SER A 108 -39.35 -3.24 29.65
C SER A 108 -38.70 -4.37 28.82
N HIS A 109 -39.05 -5.60 29.20
CA HIS A 109 -39.36 -6.80 28.40
C HIS A 109 -38.53 -7.19 27.16
N SER A 110 -37.85 -8.33 27.30
CA SER A 110 -37.27 -9.17 26.24
C SER A 110 -38.32 -9.98 25.45
N PRO A 111 -38.08 -10.29 24.16
CA PRO A 111 -38.61 -11.48 23.48
C PRO A 111 -37.50 -12.48 23.08
N PRO A 112 -37.86 -13.74 22.71
CA PRO A 112 -37.00 -14.90 22.92
C PRO A 112 -36.05 -15.26 21.78
N LEU A 113 -35.10 -16.12 22.16
CA LEU A 113 -34.03 -16.75 21.41
C LEU A 113 -34.50 -17.59 20.21
N LEU A 114 -33.82 -17.43 19.08
CA LEU A 114 -33.84 -18.35 17.94
C LEU A 114 -32.41 -18.86 17.71
N SER A 115 -32.27 -20.18 17.78
CA SER A 115 -31.04 -20.96 17.60
C SER A 115 -30.47 -20.89 16.17
N PRO A 116 -29.13 -20.88 15.98
CA PRO A 116 -28.53 -20.99 14.65
C PRO A 116 -28.37 -22.45 14.20
N PRO A 117 -28.42 -22.73 12.89
CA PRO A 117 -28.16 -24.06 12.36
C PRO A 117 -26.65 -24.33 12.23
N SER A 118 -26.28 -25.57 12.52
CA SER A 118 -24.99 -26.20 12.30
C SER A 118 -24.58 -26.25 10.83
N LEU A 119 -23.34 -25.89 10.50
CA LEU A 119 -22.71 -26.24 9.24
C LEU A 119 -21.21 -26.50 9.39
N SER A 120 -20.80 -27.56 8.71
CA SER A 120 -19.61 -28.39 8.85
C SER A 120 -18.35 -27.83 8.16
N LEU A 121 -17.19 -28.13 8.75
CA LEU A 121 -15.85 -27.95 8.18
C LEU A 121 -15.58 -28.97 7.06
N PRO A 122 -14.91 -28.59 5.94
CA PRO A 122 -14.19 -29.53 5.10
C PRO A 122 -12.67 -29.54 5.40
N PRO A 123 -11.95 -30.60 4.99
CA PRO A 123 -10.64 -30.94 5.53
C PRO A 123 -9.47 -30.23 4.84
N SER A 124 -8.35 -30.26 5.55
CA SER A 124 -6.99 -29.86 5.17
C SER A 124 -6.50 -30.45 3.84
N LEU A 125 -5.93 -29.62 2.97
CA LEU A 125 -5.13 -30.06 1.81
C LEU A 125 -3.71 -29.49 1.89
N SER A 126 -2.77 -30.41 1.69
CA SER A 126 -1.32 -30.30 1.76
C SER A 126 -0.70 -29.31 0.78
N ALA A 127 0.34 -28.62 1.23
CA ALA A 127 1.17 -27.70 0.46
C ALA A 127 1.95 -28.40 -0.67
N SER A 128 1.91 -27.81 -1.86
CA SER A 128 2.95 -27.99 -2.90
C SER A 128 3.43 -26.62 -3.39
N SER A 129 4.74 -26.50 -3.58
CA SER A 129 5.50 -25.28 -3.83
C SER A 129 5.22 -24.69 -5.23
N PRO A 130 5.10 -23.36 -5.43
CA PRO A 130 4.94 -22.81 -6.76
C PRO A 130 6.29 -22.43 -7.40
N ALA A 131 6.53 -22.97 -8.59
CA ALA A 131 7.49 -22.43 -9.54
C ALA A 131 6.96 -21.09 -10.12
N SER A 132 7.86 -20.14 -10.35
CA SER A 132 7.55 -18.80 -10.88
C SER A 132 7.11 -18.87 -12.36
N PRO A 133 5.98 -18.25 -12.76
CA PRO A 133 5.69 -18.04 -14.17
C PRO A 133 6.03 -16.60 -14.58
N THR A 134 6.99 -16.46 -15.47
CA THR A 134 7.16 -15.26 -16.30
C THR A 134 5.96 -15.16 -17.26
N LEU A 135 5.09 -14.17 -17.08
CA LEU A 135 3.97 -13.90 -17.99
C LEU A 135 4.31 -12.78 -18.99
N SER A 136 3.95 -13.04 -20.25
CA SER A 136 4.28 -12.28 -21.45
C SER A 136 3.32 -11.12 -21.76
N PHE A 137 3.80 -10.25 -22.64
CA PHE A 137 3.38 -8.89 -23.04
C PHE A 137 1.90 -8.55 -23.37
N PRO A 138 0.99 -9.43 -23.82
CA PRO A 138 -0.33 -8.98 -24.31
C PRO A 138 -1.29 -8.51 -23.20
N LEU A 139 -1.14 -8.99 -21.96
CA LEU A 139 -2.15 -8.87 -20.90
C LEU A 139 -2.15 -7.49 -20.21
N ILE A 140 -0.97 -6.87 -20.05
CA ILE A 140 -0.81 -5.54 -19.42
C ILE A 140 -1.45 -4.44 -20.29
N ALA A 141 -1.35 -4.58 -21.61
CA ALA A 141 -1.96 -3.65 -22.57
C ALA A 141 -3.49 -3.72 -22.55
N THR A 142 -4.07 -4.92 -22.38
CA THR A 142 -5.53 -5.09 -22.26
C THR A 142 -6.09 -4.50 -20.96
N MET A 143 -5.36 -4.62 -19.84
CA MET A 143 -5.76 -4.02 -18.55
C MET A 143 -5.81 -2.48 -18.62
N ALA A 144 -4.81 -1.87 -19.27
CA ALA A 144 -4.79 -0.44 -19.49
C ALA A 144 -5.92 -0.02 -20.45
N GLY A 145 -6.12 -0.71 -21.56
CA GLY A 145 -7.15 -0.37 -22.56
C GLY A 145 -8.58 -0.45 -22.02
N SER A 146 -8.92 -1.49 -21.24
CA SER A 146 -10.28 -1.68 -20.72
C SER A 146 -10.64 -0.76 -19.53
N LEU A 147 -9.65 -0.34 -18.73
CA LEU A 147 -9.87 0.54 -17.56
C LEU A 147 -9.63 2.04 -17.86
N ILE A 148 -8.98 2.37 -18.97
CA ILE A 148 -8.67 3.76 -19.38
C ILE A 148 -9.68 4.30 -20.43
N SER A 149 -10.61 3.47 -20.93
CA SER A 149 -11.66 3.87 -21.86
C SER A 149 -12.81 4.63 -21.18
N CYS A 150 -12.51 5.77 -20.56
CA CYS A 150 -13.48 6.78 -20.13
C CYS A 150 -12.82 8.17 -20.18
N SER A 151 -12.64 8.67 -21.40
CA SER A 151 -12.53 10.12 -21.65
C SER A 151 -13.88 10.61 -22.18
N PRO A 152 -14.34 11.83 -21.82
CA PRO A 152 -15.57 12.38 -22.38
C PRO A 152 -15.39 12.59 -23.88
N SER A 153 -16.44 12.26 -24.63
CA SER A 153 -16.56 12.36 -26.07
C SER A 153 -16.07 13.72 -26.58
N VAL A 154 -14.96 13.70 -27.31
CA VAL A 154 -14.54 14.78 -28.23
C VAL A 154 -14.38 14.11 -29.59
N ASP A 155 -15.05 14.68 -30.59
CA ASP A 155 -15.17 14.17 -31.96
C ASP A 155 -13.85 13.59 -32.51
N LEU A 156 -13.89 12.31 -32.86
CA LEU A 156 -12.80 11.59 -33.51
C LEU A 156 -12.63 12.11 -34.95
N LYS A 157 -11.74 13.08 -35.10
CA LYS A 157 -10.99 13.26 -36.35
C LYS A 157 -10.12 12.01 -36.54
N VAL A 158 -10.28 11.35 -37.68
CA VAL A 158 -9.43 10.22 -38.11
C VAL A 158 -7.96 10.68 -38.11
N GLU A 159 -7.17 10.19 -37.15
CA GLU A 159 -5.73 10.46 -37.07
C GLU A 159 -4.96 9.68 -38.15
N LYS A 160 -3.87 10.28 -38.64
CA LYS A 160 -3.10 9.79 -39.80
C LYS A 160 -2.18 8.61 -39.41
N PRO A 161 -1.91 7.67 -40.33
CA PRO A 161 -1.13 6.45 -40.06
C PRO A 161 0.31 6.69 -39.57
N ASP A 162 0.96 7.80 -39.95
CA ASP A 162 2.33 8.12 -39.52
C ASP A 162 2.43 8.52 -38.03
N GLU A 163 1.33 9.03 -37.45
CA GLU A 163 1.22 9.37 -36.02
C GLU A 163 1.08 8.10 -35.16
N MET A 164 0.48 7.05 -35.72
CA MET A 164 0.26 5.77 -35.05
C MET A 164 1.55 4.95 -34.91
N VAL A 165 2.47 5.06 -35.88
CA VAL A 165 3.78 4.39 -35.84
C VAL A 165 4.74 5.09 -34.89
N THR A 166 4.77 6.43 -34.92
CA THR A 166 5.64 7.24 -34.04
C THR A 166 5.25 7.14 -32.57
N THR A 167 3.95 7.09 -32.27
CA THR A 167 3.44 6.84 -30.91
C THR A 167 3.78 5.44 -30.39
N GLY A 168 3.70 4.42 -31.24
CA GLY A 168 4.05 3.03 -30.87
C GLY A 168 5.53 2.85 -30.50
N VAL A 169 6.44 3.46 -31.26
CA VAL A 169 7.89 3.40 -30.97
C VAL A 169 8.23 4.13 -29.67
N LEU A 170 7.64 5.30 -29.43
CA LEU A 170 7.86 6.07 -28.21
C LEU A 170 7.35 5.32 -26.96
N ALA A 171 6.16 4.72 -27.04
CA ALA A 171 5.60 3.91 -25.96
C ALA A 171 6.47 2.67 -25.67
N SER A 172 7.01 2.03 -26.72
CA SER A 172 7.93 0.90 -26.57
C SER A 172 9.23 1.32 -25.87
N LEU A 173 9.79 2.48 -26.24
CA LEU A 173 10.98 3.03 -25.60
C LEU A 173 10.72 3.39 -24.13
N GLN A 174 9.60 4.03 -23.81
CA GLN A 174 9.19 4.33 -22.44
C GLN A 174 9.07 3.06 -21.60
N ASN A 175 8.43 2.02 -22.15
CA ASN A 175 8.33 0.72 -21.51
C ASN A 175 9.69 0.07 -21.26
N PHE A 176 10.61 0.17 -22.23
CA PHE A 176 11.98 -0.33 -22.07
C PHE A 176 12.73 0.42 -20.96
N LEU A 177 12.66 1.75 -20.95
CA LEU A 177 13.31 2.58 -19.93
C LEU A 177 12.74 2.33 -18.54
N ARG A 178 11.42 2.20 -18.43
CA ARG A 178 10.72 1.82 -17.20
C ARG A 178 11.22 0.49 -16.66
N LYS A 179 11.30 -0.54 -17.51
CA LYS A 179 11.84 -1.86 -17.13
C LYS A 179 13.30 -1.79 -16.70
N CYS A 180 14.13 -1.02 -17.40
CA CYS A 180 15.53 -0.80 -17.02
C CYS A 180 15.62 -0.15 -15.63
N LEU A 181 14.77 0.85 -15.36
CA LEU A 181 14.76 1.55 -14.07
C LEU A 181 14.32 0.62 -12.93
N ILE A 182 13.26 -0.17 -13.13
CA ILE A 182 12.82 -1.17 -12.16
C ILE A 182 13.93 -2.20 -11.89
N ALA A 183 14.61 -2.68 -12.95
CA ALA A 183 15.72 -3.61 -12.83
C ALA A 183 16.92 -3.02 -12.07
N VAL A 184 17.17 -1.71 -12.19
CA VAL A 184 18.19 -1.01 -11.40
C VAL A 184 17.76 -0.90 -9.94
N LEU A 185 16.50 -0.51 -9.68
CA LEU A 185 15.98 -0.41 -8.31
C LEU A 185 16.01 -1.76 -7.59
N SER A 186 15.78 -2.86 -8.30
CA SER A 186 15.75 -4.20 -7.69
C SER A 186 17.12 -4.72 -7.22
N TYR A 187 18.23 -4.00 -7.49
CA TYR A 187 19.52 -4.28 -6.84
C TYR A 187 19.56 -3.80 -5.38
N GLY A 188 18.68 -2.88 -5.00
CA GLY A 188 18.50 -2.44 -3.62
C GLY A 188 17.36 -3.17 -2.90
N PRO A 189 17.17 -2.92 -1.60
CA PRO A 189 16.04 -3.47 -0.86
C PRO A 189 14.72 -2.92 -1.42
N MET A 190 13.85 -3.82 -1.88
CA MET A 190 12.52 -3.44 -2.40
C MET A 190 11.46 -3.55 -1.31
N PRO A 191 10.53 -2.59 -1.20
CA PRO A 191 9.43 -2.67 -0.25
C PRO A 191 8.50 -3.83 -0.62
N LYS A 192 8.08 -4.60 0.39
CA LYS A 192 7.10 -5.68 0.24
C LYS A 192 5.68 -5.15 0.35
N HIS A 193 5.50 -4.08 1.13
CA HIS A 193 4.21 -3.46 1.36
C HIS A 193 4.29 -1.93 1.21
N ILE A 194 3.47 -1.34 0.34
CA ILE A 194 3.31 0.12 0.22
C ILE A 194 1.88 0.51 0.56
N ALA A 195 1.71 1.51 1.43
CA ALA A 195 0.42 2.09 1.77
C ALA A 195 0.29 3.53 1.22
N PHE A 196 -0.88 3.89 0.69
CA PHE A 196 -1.14 5.20 0.09
C PHE A 196 -2.28 5.96 0.80
N ILE A 197 -2.01 7.21 1.17
CA ILE A 197 -3.03 8.20 1.52
C ILE A 197 -3.24 9.10 0.30
N MET A 198 -4.33 8.84 -0.42
CA MET A 198 -4.65 9.43 -1.74
C MET A 198 -5.25 10.84 -1.63
N ASP A 199 -4.49 11.79 -1.08
CA ASP A 199 -4.94 13.16 -0.82
C ASP A 199 -4.74 14.07 -2.04
N GLY A 200 -5.66 15.03 -2.21
CA GLY A 200 -5.57 16.08 -3.23
C GLY A 200 -6.64 16.06 -4.31
N ASN A 201 -7.56 15.08 -4.34
CA ASN A 201 -8.58 14.95 -5.40
C ASN A 201 -9.45 16.22 -5.57
N ARG A 202 -9.98 16.77 -4.48
CA ARG A 202 -10.78 18.00 -4.52
C ARG A 202 -9.96 19.23 -4.92
N ARG A 203 -8.72 19.33 -4.43
CA ARG A 203 -7.78 20.41 -4.80
C ARG A 203 -7.46 20.36 -6.30
N TYR A 204 -7.27 19.16 -6.84
CA TYR A 204 -7.04 18.94 -8.26
C TYR A 204 -8.25 19.35 -9.09
N ALA A 205 -9.46 18.94 -8.69
CA ALA A 205 -10.70 19.31 -9.36
C ALA A 205 -10.86 20.84 -9.44
N LYS A 206 -10.66 21.53 -8.31
CA LYS A 206 -10.70 23.00 -8.24
C LYS A 206 -9.63 23.65 -9.11
N PHE A 207 -8.40 23.14 -9.10
CA PHE A 207 -7.30 23.67 -9.92
C PHE A 207 -7.54 23.51 -11.42
N ARG A 208 -8.16 22.41 -11.84
CA ARG A 208 -8.51 22.12 -13.23
C ARG A 208 -9.89 22.66 -13.65
N SER A 209 -10.59 23.38 -12.77
CA SER A 209 -11.96 23.87 -13.00
C SER A 209 -12.94 22.79 -13.45
N ILE A 210 -12.78 21.57 -12.94
CA ILE A 210 -13.70 20.44 -13.17
C ILE A 210 -14.57 20.18 -11.95
N GLN A 211 -15.71 19.52 -12.14
CA GLN A 211 -16.59 19.13 -11.04
C GLN A 211 -15.87 18.23 -10.03
N GLN A 212 -16.22 18.35 -8.75
CA GLN A 212 -15.52 17.61 -7.68
C GLN A 212 -15.56 16.09 -7.90
N GLY A 213 -16.71 15.54 -8.33
CA GLY A 213 -16.85 14.13 -8.66
C GLY A 213 -15.89 13.66 -9.76
N ALA A 214 -15.62 14.50 -10.76
CA ALA A 214 -14.65 14.19 -11.81
C ALA A 214 -13.21 14.08 -11.26
N GLY A 215 -12.85 14.89 -10.25
CA GLY A 215 -11.56 14.77 -9.58
C GLY A 215 -11.34 13.41 -8.90
N HIS A 216 -12.40 12.84 -8.32
CA HIS A 216 -12.35 11.49 -7.74
C HIS A 216 -12.22 10.39 -8.80
N ARG A 217 -12.86 10.55 -9.97
CA ARG A 217 -12.68 9.64 -11.11
C ARG A 217 -11.24 9.62 -11.62
N VAL A 218 -10.63 10.79 -11.82
CA VAL A 218 -9.20 10.88 -12.20
C VAL A 218 -8.30 10.30 -11.10
N GLY A 219 -8.65 10.52 -9.83
CA GLY A 219 -7.97 9.89 -8.70
C GLY A 219 -8.04 8.36 -8.73
N PHE A 220 -9.16 7.77 -9.15
CA PHE A 220 -9.26 6.32 -9.37
C PHE A 220 -8.36 5.85 -10.53
N SER A 221 -8.30 6.58 -11.65
CA SER A 221 -7.38 6.26 -12.73
C SER A 221 -5.90 6.29 -12.28
N ALA A 222 -5.53 7.28 -11.44
CA ALA A 222 -4.21 7.34 -10.82
C ALA A 222 -3.95 6.14 -9.89
N LEU A 223 -4.96 5.68 -9.15
CA LEU A 223 -4.88 4.46 -8.35
C LEU A 223 -4.55 3.24 -9.21
N ILE A 224 -5.30 2.98 -10.28
CA ILE A 224 -5.04 1.84 -11.17
C ILE A 224 -3.63 1.89 -11.75
N ALA A 225 -3.18 3.06 -12.23
CA ALA A 225 -1.82 3.21 -12.76
C ALA A 225 -0.74 2.87 -11.71
N ASN A 226 -0.90 3.38 -10.47
CA ASN A 226 0.06 3.12 -9.40
C ASN A 226 0.02 1.66 -8.90
N LEU A 227 -1.13 1.00 -8.91
CA LEU A 227 -1.23 -0.44 -8.63
C LEU A 227 -0.45 -1.26 -9.65
N LEU A 228 -0.56 -0.91 -10.94
CA LEU A 228 0.20 -1.57 -12.00
C LEU A 228 1.72 -1.35 -11.84
N TYR A 229 2.15 -0.14 -11.48
CA TYR A 229 3.57 0.11 -11.21
C TYR A 229 4.10 -0.68 -10.02
N CYS A 230 3.35 -0.73 -8.91
CA CYS A 230 3.71 -1.55 -7.75
C CYS A 230 3.79 -3.04 -8.11
N TYR A 231 2.84 -3.54 -8.89
CA TYR A 231 2.84 -4.92 -9.39
C TYR A 231 4.08 -5.22 -10.25
N GLU A 232 4.40 -4.35 -11.22
CA GLU A 232 5.61 -4.49 -12.05
C GLU A 232 6.92 -4.43 -11.25
N MET A 233 6.93 -3.70 -10.14
CA MET A 233 8.06 -3.63 -9.21
C MET A 233 8.15 -4.84 -8.27
N GLY A 234 7.19 -5.77 -8.32
CA GLY A 234 7.15 -6.95 -7.45
C GLY A 234 6.68 -6.67 -6.01
N VAL A 235 6.02 -5.54 -5.77
CA VAL A 235 5.43 -5.22 -4.47
C VAL A 235 4.22 -6.13 -4.24
N LYS A 236 4.26 -6.94 -3.18
CA LYS A 236 3.23 -7.97 -2.93
C LYS A 236 1.99 -7.42 -2.24
N TYR A 237 2.13 -6.45 -1.34
CA TYR A 237 1.03 -5.91 -0.56
C TYR A 237 0.85 -4.42 -0.87
N ILE A 238 -0.37 -4.01 -1.17
CA ILE A 238 -0.70 -2.62 -1.43
C ILE A 238 -1.94 -2.25 -0.64
N THR A 239 -1.85 -1.21 0.18
CA THR A 239 -2.99 -0.71 0.97
C THR A 239 -3.31 0.73 0.59
N VAL A 240 -4.59 1.08 0.46
CA VAL A 240 -4.99 2.44 0.08
C VAL A 240 -6.05 3.00 0.99
N TYR A 241 -5.92 4.28 1.35
CA TYR A 241 -6.92 4.98 2.14
C TYR A 241 -7.98 5.59 1.21
N ALA A 242 -9.08 4.86 1.00
CA ALA A 242 -10.13 5.27 0.07
C ALA A 242 -11.19 6.16 0.72
N PHE A 243 -11.66 5.80 1.93
CA PHE A 243 -12.72 6.55 2.61
C PHE A 243 -12.58 6.46 4.13
N SER A 244 -12.42 7.61 4.81
CA SER A 244 -12.33 7.65 6.28
C SER A 244 -13.70 7.74 6.93
N ILE A 245 -13.86 7.28 8.17
CA ILE A 245 -15.10 7.49 8.94
C ILE A 245 -15.41 9.00 9.07
N ASP A 246 -14.39 9.84 9.21
CA ASP A 246 -14.57 11.30 9.25
C ASP A 246 -15.09 11.91 7.94
N ASN A 247 -15.08 11.17 6.83
CA ASN A 247 -15.61 11.68 5.55
C ASN A 247 -17.13 11.68 5.51
N PHE A 248 -17.82 10.96 6.40
CA PHE A 248 -19.26 11.09 6.58
C PHE A 248 -19.70 12.48 7.07
N LYS A 249 -18.78 13.27 7.64
CA LYS A 249 -19.04 14.66 8.08
C LYS A 249 -19.04 15.68 6.92
N ARG A 250 -18.76 15.24 5.69
CA ARG A 250 -18.80 16.11 4.51
C ARG A 250 -20.24 16.36 4.06
N ASP A 251 -20.40 17.20 3.05
CA ASP A 251 -21.70 17.47 2.47
C ASP A 251 -22.39 16.15 2.02
N PRO A 252 -23.68 15.93 2.35
CA PRO A 252 -24.37 14.69 2.01
C PRO A 252 -24.35 14.33 0.52
N SER A 253 -24.41 15.33 -0.37
CA SER A 253 -24.33 15.11 -1.81
C SER A 253 -22.95 14.65 -2.26
N GLU A 254 -21.88 15.14 -1.59
CA GLU A 254 -20.51 14.67 -1.80
C GLU A 254 -20.37 13.21 -1.35
N VAL A 255 -20.89 12.88 -0.17
CA VAL A 255 -20.87 11.50 0.36
C VAL A 255 -21.64 10.55 -0.55
N GLN A 256 -22.83 10.93 -1.01
CA GLN A 256 -23.64 10.13 -1.94
C GLN A 256 -22.90 9.88 -3.26
N SER A 257 -22.26 10.92 -3.82
CA SER A 257 -21.47 10.79 -5.04
C SER A 257 -20.27 9.84 -4.87
N LEU A 258 -19.63 9.85 -3.69
CA LEU A 258 -18.55 8.92 -3.37
C LEU A 258 -19.05 7.48 -3.22
N MET A 259 -20.21 7.27 -2.60
CA MET A 259 -20.82 5.94 -2.49
C MET A 259 -21.16 5.37 -3.87
N GLN A 260 -21.76 6.18 -4.75
CA GLN A 260 -22.04 5.78 -6.14
C GLN A 260 -20.77 5.43 -6.91
N LEU A 261 -19.70 6.23 -6.75
CA LEU A 261 -18.42 5.94 -7.39
C LEU A 261 -17.80 4.64 -6.85
N MET A 262 -17.86 4.40 -5.54
CA MET A 262 -17.37 3.15 -4.94
C MET A 262 -18.15 1.95 -5.45
N GLU A 263 -19.49 2.03 -5.51
CA GLU A 263 -20.33 0.98 -6.08
C GLU A 263 -19.95 0.69 -7.54
N GLU A 264 -19.90 1.72 -8.39
CA GLU A 264 -19.53 1.61 -9.80
C GLU A 264 -18.19 0.89 -9.95
N LYS A 265 -17.15 1.32 -9.22
CA LYS A 265 -15.79 0.78 -9.37
C LYS A 265 -15.64 -0.63 -8.80
N ILE A 266 -16.35 -0.97 -7.73
CA ILE A 266 -16.35 -2.34 -7.21
C ILE A 266 -17.07 -3.28 -8.18
N ASN A 267 -18.18 -2.85 -8.78
CA ASN A 267 -18.89 -3.63 -9.79
C ASN A 267 -18.06 -3.79 -11.07
N GLU A 268 -17.35 -2.75 -11.52
CA GLU A 268 -16.40 -2.86 -12.63
C GLU A 268 -15.29 -3.89 -12.36
N LEU A 269 -14.79 -3.97 -11.13
CA LEU A 269 -13.83 -5.01 -10.73
C LEU A 269 -14.46 -6.41 -10.73
N LEU A 270 -15.71 -6.56 -10.27
CA LEU A 270 -16.44 -7.83 -10.30
C LEU A 270 -16.71 -8.33 -11.73
N GLU A 271 -17.06 -7.43 -12.65
CA GLU A 271 -17.22 -7.73 -14.08
C GLU A 271 -15.90 -8.20 -14.70
N ASN A 272 -14.79 -7.55 -14.30
CA ASN A 272 -13.44 -7.88 -14.75
C ASN A 272 -12.73 -8.94 -13.90
N ARG A 273 -13.46 -9.74 -13.09
CA ARG A 273 -12.88 -10.75 -12.18
C ARG A 273 -11.95 -11.75 -12.87
N SER A 274 -12.20 -12.07 -14.14
CA SER A 274 -11.36 -12.99 -14.91
C SER A 274 -9.94 -12.46 -15.05
N VAL A 275 -9.78 -11.14 -15.16
CA VAL A 275 -8.48 -10.49 -15.24
C VAL A 275 -7.81 -10.43 -13.87
N ILE A 276 -8.57 -10.11 -12.82
CA ILE A 276 -8.11 -10.11 -11.42
C ILE A 276 -7.54 -11.49 -11.02
N ASN A 277 -8.23 -12.56 -11.42
CA ASN A 277 -7.77 -13.92 -11.17
C ASN A 277 -6.52 -14.29 -12.00
N LYS A 278 -6.41 -13.80 -13.24
CA LYS A 278 -5.20 -13.99 -14.06
C LYS A 278 -3.97 -13.33 -13.46
N ILE A 279 -4.12 -12.16 -12.84
CA ILE A 279 -3.04 -11.50 -12.09
C ILE A 279 -2.88 -12.04 -10.66
N ASN A 280 -3.68 -13.04 -10.28
CA ASN A 280 -3.70 -13.67 -8.96
C ASN A 280 -3.78 -12.63 -7.83
N CYS A 281 -4.69 -11.66 -7.95
CA CYS A 281 -4.85 -10.58 -6.97
C CYS A 281 -5.98 -10.88 -5.98
N LYS A 282 -5.65 -10.89 -4.68
CA LYS A 282 -6.60 -10.94 -3.57
C LYS A 282 -6.98 -9.53 -3.16
N ILE A 283 -8.28 -9.24 -3.11
CA ILE A 283 -8.78 -7.91 -2.72
C ILE A 283 -9.45 -8.00 -1.34
N ASN A 284 -9.07 -7.10 -0.43
CA ASN A 284 -9.68 -6.98 0.90
C ASN A 284 -10.25 -5.56 1.10
N PHE A 285 -11.34 -5.43 1.86
CA PHE A 285 -11.82 -4.14 2.35
C PHE A 285 -11.65 -4.09 3.88
N TRP A 286 -10.97 -3.06 4.37
CA TRP A 286 -10.69 -2.87 5.79
C TRP A 286 -11.49 -1.69 6.33
N GLY A 287 -12.23 -1.88 7.41
CA GLY A 287 -13.07 -0.84 8.01
C GLY A 287 -14.40 -1.38 8.50
N ASN A 288 -15.24 -0.48 9.02
CA ASN A 288 -16.59 -0.81 9.45
C ASN A 288 -17.54 -0.74 8.24
N LEU A 289 -17.67 -1.87 7.53
CA LEU A 289 -18.48 -1.96 6.32
C LEU A 289 -19.97 -1.74 6.55
N ASP A 290 -20.47 -1.86 7.78
CA ASP A 290 -21.88 -1.62 8.12
C ASP A 290 -22.26 -0.14 8.04
N LEU A 291 -21.28 0.76 7.99
CA LEU A 291 -21.50 2.18 7.74
C LEU A 291 -21.70 2.52 6.25
N LEU A 292 -21.45 1.58 5.34
CA LEU A 292 -21.66 1.79 3.91
C LEU A 292 -23.14 1.65 3.54
N SER A 293 -23.52 2.23 2.40
CA SER A 293 -24.81 1.90 1.80
C SER A 293 -24.84 0.41 1.41
N GLU A 294 -26.03 -0.19 1.51
CA GLU A 294 -26.23 -1.62 1.23
C GLU A 294 -25.64 -2.07 -0.12
N PRO A 295 -25.83 -1.35 -1.25
CA PRO A 295 -25.27 -1.75 -2.53
C PRO A 295 -23.73 -1.84 -2.51
N VAL A 296 -23.06 -0.87 -1.89
CA VAL A 296 -21.59 -0.84 -1.78
C VAL A 296 -21.10 -1.97 -0.89
N ARG A 297 -21.76 -2.19 0.26
CA ARG A 297 -21.42 -3.26 1.21
C ARG A 297 -21.50 -4.63 0.56
N VAL A 298 -22.62 -4.92 -0.12
CA VAL A 298 -22.85 -6.19 -0.81
C VAL A 298 -21.84 -6.39 -1.95
N ALA A 299 -21.55 -5.35 -2.74
CA ALA A 299 -20.55 -5.43 -3.80
C ALA A 299 -19.14 -5.74 -3.24
N ALA A 300 -18.74 -5.06 -2.17
CA ALA A 300 -17.45 -5.28 -1.50
C ALA A 300 -17.31 -6.71 -0.98
N GLN A 301 -18.34 -7.24 -0.31
CA GLN A 301 -18.36 -8.62 0.20
C GLN A 301 -18.27 -9.65 -0.94
N LYS A 302 -19.03 -9.46 -2.02
CA LYS A 302 -18.96 -10.31 -3.21
C LYS A 302 -17.55 -10.32 -3.82
N LEU A 303 -16.91 -9.16 -3.92
CA LEU A 303 -15.57 -9.05 -4.50
C LEU A 303 -14.52 -9.75 -3.61
N MET A 304 -14.58 -9.56 -2.29
CA MET A 304 -13.70 -10.28 -1.36
C MET A 304 -13.87 -11.80 -1.48
N ALA A 305 -15.11 -12.29 -1.46
CA ALA A 305 -15.40 -13.71 -1.62
C ALA A 305 -14.87 -14.26 -2.95
N SER A 306 -15.06 -13.54 -4.05
CA SER A 306 -14.64 -13.95 -5.39
C SER A 306 -13.11 -14.02 -5.58
N THR A 307 -12.34 -13.31 -4.75
CA THR A 307 -10.87 -13.24 -4.83
C THR A 307 -10.17 -13.88 -3.63
N ALA A 308 -10.91 -14.48 -2.68
CA ALA A 308 -10.39 -15.00 -1.42
C ALA A 308 -9.33 -16.11 -1.61
N GLY A 309 -9.45 -16.91 -2.67
CA GLY A 309 -8.52 -17.98 -3.02
C GLY A 309 -7.24 -17.51 -3.73
N ASN A 310 -7.14 -16.24 -4.10
CA ASN A 310 -5.94 -15.69 -4.74
C ASN A 310 -4.81 -15.53 -3.72
N THR A 311 -3.58 -15.83 -4.13
CA THR A 311 -2.39 -15.92 -3.26
C THR A 311 -1.26 -14.98 -3.67
N GLY A 312 -1.42 -14.28 -4.80
CA GLY A 312 -0.40 -13.42 -5.40
C GLY A 312 -0.40 -12.02 -4.77
N LEU A 313 -0.75 -11.01 -5.58
CA LEU A 313 -0.85 -9.62 -5.12
C LEU A 313 -1.97 -9.50 -4.08
N VAL A 314 -1.76 -8.76 -3.00
CA VAL A 314 -2.79 -8.46 -2.01
C VAL A 314 -3.07 -6.96 -2.04
N PHE A 315 -4.29 -6.60 -2.47
CA PHE A 315 -4.75 -5.23 -2.54
C PHE A 315 -5.82 -4.96 -1.47
N SER A 316 -5.52 -4.06 -0.53
CA SER A 316 -6.40 -3.77 0.60
C SER A 316 -6.91 -2.33 0.52
N VAL A 317 -8.23 -2.16 0.59
CA VAL A 317 -8.91 -0.87 0.46
C VAL A 317 -9.52 -0.49 1.81
N CYS A 318 -9.02 0.58 2.42
CA CYS A 318 -9.53 1.07 3.69
C CYS A 318 -10.78 1.95 3.47
N MET A 319 -11.96 1.41 3.79
CA MET A 319 -13.26 2.08 3.68
C MET A 319 -14.36 1.36 4.48
N PRO A 320 -15.22 2.08 5.21
CA PRO A 320 -14.95 3.28 5.99
C PRO A 320 -13.99 2.94 7.14
N TYR A 321 -12.84 3.61 7.18
CA TYR A 321 -11.75 3.20 8.06
C TYR A 321 -11.16 4.38 8.84
N ASN A 322 -10.85 4.16 10.13
CA ASN A 322 -9.97 4.98 10.96
C ASN A 322 -9.15 4.03 11.84
N SER A 323 -7.87 4.31 12.07
CA SER A 323 -6.98 3.44 12.86
C SER A 323 -7.39 3.35 14.33
N THR A 324 -7.85 4.46 14.93
CA THR A 324 -8.41 4.41 16.30
C THR A 324 -9.63 3.49 16.40
N SER A 325 -10.48 3.47 15.37
CA SER A 325 -11.65 2.59 15.34
C SER A 325 -11.25 1.13 15.13
N GLU A 326 -10.24 0.85 14.30
CA GLU A 326 -9.64 -0.48 14.15
C GLU A 326 -9.07 -0.99 15.49
N ILE A 327 -8.30 -0.16 16.21
CA ILE A 327 -7.72 -0.54 17.51
C ILE A 327 -8.84 -0.87 18.52
N VAL A 328 -9.87 -0.04 18.62
CA VAL A 328 -11.01 -0.29 19.51
C VAL A 328 -11.74 -1.58 19.11
N ASN A 329 -11.94 -1.81 17.81
CA ASN A 329 -12.53 -3.05 17.31
C ASN A 329 -11.69 -4.26 17.72
N ALA A 330 -10.37 -4.23 17.49
CA ALA A 330 -9.47 -5.32 17.86
C ALA A 330 -9.52 -5.63 19.36
N VAL A 331 -9.53 -4.61 20.23
CA VAL A 331 -9.69 -4.78 21.68
C VAL A 331 -11.02 -5.46 22.01
N ASN A 332 -12.13 -5.03 21.40
CA ASN A 332 -13.45 -5.61 21.63
C ASN A 332 -13.52 -7.07 21.20
N GLU A 333 -12.94 -7.41 20.04
CA GLU A 333 -12.87 -8.78 19.54
C GLU A 333 -12.05 -9.68 20.47
N VAL A 334 -10.88 -9.23 20.94
CA VAL A 334 -10.10 -9.97 21.94
C VAL A 334 -10.91 -10.19 23.21
N CYS A 335 -11.59 -9.15 23.72
CA CYS A 335 -12.45 -9.29 24.90
C CYS A 335 -13.60 -10.28 24.69
N ALA A 336 -14.17 -10.33 23.48
CA ALA A 336 -15.23 -11.26 23.12
C ALA A 336 -14.73 -12.70 23.05
N GLU A 337 -13.60 -12.94 22.36
CA GLU A 337 -12.94 -14.24 22.28
C GLU A 337 -12.61 -14.78 23.68
N ARG A 338 -12.02 -13.96 24.54
CA ARG A 338 -11.67 -14.37 25.92
C ARG A 338 -12.89 -14.68 26.76
N ARG A 339 -13.97 -13.90 26.62
CA ARG A 339 -15.24 -14.18 27.32
C ARG A 339 -15.83 -15.51 26.87
N GLU A 340 -15.79 -15.81 25.58
CA GLU A 340 -16.27 -17.09 25.06
C GLU A 340 -15.44 -18.28 25.56
N MET A 341 -14.11 -18.14 25.62
CA MET A 341 -13.23 -19.17 26.20
C MET A 341 -13.58 -19.46 27.67
N LEU A 342 -13.73 -18.41 28.49
CA LEU A 342 -14.11 -18.55 29.89
C LEU A 342 -15.48 -19.23 30.04
N LEU A 343 -16.48 -18.86 29.23
CA LEU A 343 -17.80 -19.49 29.28
C LEU A 343 -17.74 -21.00 28.93
N ARG A 344 -16.88 -21.40 27.98
CA ARG A 344 -16.68 -22.81 27.62
C ARG A 344 -16.00 -23.59 28.73
N GLU A 345 -15.02 -23.00 29.42
CA GLU A 345 -14.36 -23.61 30.59
C GLU A 345 -15.35 -23.82 31.75
N HIS A 346 -16.28 -22.89 31.98
CA HIS A 346 -17.29 -23.02 33.04
C HIS A 346 -18.46 -23.96 32.68
N ALA A 347 -18.69 -24.22 31.39
CA ALA A 347 -19.72 -25.13 30.90
C ALA A 347 -19.23 -26.59 30.72
N GLY A 348 -17.91 -26.82 30.76
CA GLY A 348 -17.31 -28.15 30.86
C GLY A 348 -17.25 -28.58 32.33
N ASP A 349 -18.08 -29.56 32.68
CA ASP A 349 -18.27 -30.06 34.04
C ASP A 349 -16.98 -30.58 34.68
N SER A 350 -16.92 -30.45 36.00
CA SER A 350 -15.88 -30.95 36.89
C SER A 350 -15.44 -32.38 36.59
N ASP A 351 -14.18 -32.58 36.22
CA ASP A 351 -13.37 -33.67 36.74
C ASP A 351 -11.88 -33.46 36.46
N ASP A 352 -11.09 -33.67 37.52
CA ASP A 352 -9.65 -33.88 37.57
C ASP A 352 -8.67 -32.75 37.19
N GLN A 353 -8.07 -32.20 38.26
CA GLN A 353 -6.66 -31.83 38.42
C GLN A 353 -5.75 -32.02 37.18
N ALA A 354 -5.76 -31.09 36.23
CA ALA A 354 -4.64 -30.87 35.33
C ALA A 354 -4.62 -29.43 34.81
N ALA A 355 -3.47 -28.79 35.02
CA ALA A 355 -3.08 -27.49 34.49
C ALA A 355 -3.79 -26.27 35.09
N ASN A 356 -3.20 -25.83 36.20
CA ASN A 356 -3.15 -24.45 36.68
C ASN A 356 -2.50 -23.51 35.63
N ASN A 357 -3.07 -23.43 34.43
CA ASN A 357 -2.80 -22.44 33.41
C ASN A 357 -4.10 -21.65 33.20
N GLY A 358 -4.57 -20.98 34.26
CA GLY A 358 -5.74 -20.12 34.16
C GLY A 358 -5.60 -19.18 32.96
N VAL A 359 -6.70 -18.93 32.25
CA VAL A 359 -6.74 -18.01 31.11
C VAL A 359 -5.97 -16.75 31.49
N ASN A 360 -4.80 -16.58 30.88
CA ASN A 360 -3.93 -15.47 31.19
C ASN A 360 -4.74 -14.20 30.89
N SER A 361 -5.06 -13.43 31.93
CA SER A 361 -6.03 -12.32 31.86
C SER A 361 -5.46 -11.10 31.14
N GLU A 362 -4.15 -11.07 30.91
CA GLU A 362 -3.51 -9.99 30.17
C GLU A 362 -3.72 -10.14 28.66
N ILE A 363 -4.18 -9.06 28.04
CA ILE A 363 -4.25 -8.91 26.59
C ILE A 363 -2.84 -8.57 26.10
N SER A 364 -2.30 -9.39 25.20
CA SER A 364 -0.99 -9.16 24.61
C SER A 364 -1.07 -8.32 23.32
N VAL A 365 0.08 -7.77 22.89
CA VAL A 365 0.23 -7.12 21.57
C VAL A 365 -0.13 -8.09 20.44
N ALA A 366 0.28 -9.36 20.57
CA ALA A 366 -0.02 -10.40 19.59
C ALA A 366 -1.53 -10.71 19.47
N ASP A 367 -2.27 -10.57 20.57
CA ASP A 367 -3.73 -10.71 20.55
C ASP A 367 -4.38 -9.56 19.77
N LEU A 368 -3.88 -8.33 19.95
CA LEU A 368 -4.34 -7.19 19.16
C LEU A 368 -3.99 -7.35 17.68
N ASP A 369 -2.75 -7.71 17.34
CA ASP A 369 -2.30 -7.90 15.96
C ASP A 369 -3.17 -8.91 15.18
N ARG A 370 -3.62 -9.99 15.85
CA ARG A 370 -4.49 -11.02 15.26
C ARG A 370 -5.90 -10.49 14.94
N HIS A 371 -6.36 -9.48 15.66
CA HIS A 371 -7.71 -8.91 15.53
C HIS A 371 -7.76 -7.57 14.78
N MET A 372 -6.61 -7.04 14.36
CA MET A 372 -6.58 -5.92 13.40
C MET A 372 -7.14 -6.37 12.04
N TYR A 373 -7.70 -5.44 11.25
CA TYR A 373 -8.17 -5.77 9.89
C TYR A 373 -7.02 -6.21 8.98
N SER A 374 -5.81 -5.77 9.30
CA SER A 374 -4.56 -6.11 8.62
C SER A 374 -3.95 -7.45 9.04
N ALA A 375 -4.62 -8.25 9.89
CA ALA A 375 -4.13 -9.55 10.33
C ALA A 375 -3.70 -10.44 9.13
N GLY A 376 -2.50 -11.02 9.22
CA GLY A 376 -1.89 -11.81 8.14
C GLY A 376 -1.26 -11.00 6.99
N CYS A 377 -1.32 -9.67 7.05
CA CYS A 377 -0.58 -8.76 6.18
C CYS A 377 0.64 -8.21 6.94
N PRO A 378 1.85 -8.18 6.34
CA PRO A 378 2.99 -7.52 6.97
C PRO A 378 2.74 -6.01 7.09
N ASP A 379 3.36 -5.36 8.07
CA ASP A 379 3.33 -3.91 8.20
C ASP A 379 3.83 -3.19 6.93
N PRO A 380 3.31 -1.99 6.61
CA PRO A 380 3.81 -1.21 5.48
C PRO A 380 5.31 -0.90 5.61
N ASP A 381 6.06 -1.14 4.53
CA ASP A 381 7.44 -0.67 4.43
C ASP A 381 7.49 0.84 4.18
N ILE A 382 6.56 1.33 3.36
CA ILE A 382 6.44 2.74 2.98
C ILE A 382 5.00 3.18 3.14
N VAL A 383 4.78 4.37 3.73
CA VAL A 383 3.51 5.08 3.66
C VAL A 383 3.70 6.37 2.88
N ILE A 384 2.96 6.50 1.79
CA ILE A 384 3.03 7.64 0.89
C ILE A 384 1.76 8.45 1.04
N ARG A 385 1.90 9.71 1.47
CA ARG A 385 0.82 10.69 1.49
C ARG A 385 1.08 11.79 0.47
N THR A 386 0.24 11.88 -0.55
CA THR A 386 0.35 12.95 -1.55
C THR A 386 -0.07 14.31 -1.00
N SER A 387 0.10 15.35 -1.81
CA SER A 387 -0.28 16.75 -1.59
C SER A 387 0.56 17.55 -0.58
N GLY A 388 1.73 17.02 -0.18
CA GLY A 388 2.69 17.69 0.69
C GLY A 388 2.34 17.70 2.18
N GLU A 389 1.27 17.01 2.59
CA GLU A 389 0.78 17.03 3.96
C GLU A 389 1.59 16.09 4.88
N THR A 390 1.94 16.57 6.08
CA THR A 390 2.86 15.88 7.01
C THR A 390 2.16 15.20 8.18
N ARG A 391 0.96 14.66 7.98
CA ARG A 391 0.20 13.94 9.03
C ARG A 391 -0.31 12.59 8.51
N LEU A 392 -0.59 11.64 9.40
CA LEU A 392 -1.16 10.34 9.02
C LEU A 392 -2.69 10.35 8.86
N SER A 393 -3.38 11.36 9.40
CA SER A 393 -4.86 11.45 9.30
C SER A 393 -5.58 10.19 9.82
N ASN A 394 -5.12 9.63 10.95
CA ASN A 394 -5.71 8.44 11.57
C ASN A 394 -5.69 7.20 10.65
N PHE A 395 -4.62 7.04 9.87
CA PHE A 395 -4.42 5.91 8.96
C PHE A 395 -3.29 5.01 9.46
N LEU A 396 -3.57 3.71 9.63
CA LEU A 396 -2.62 2.65 9.98
C LEU A 396 -1.64 3.05 11.12
N LEU A 397 -2.12 3.70 12.18
CA LEU A 397 -1.25 4.24 13.24
C LEU A 397 -0.45 3.15 13.95
N TRP A 398 -1.06 1.98 14.15
CA TRP A 398 -0.43 0.82 14.77
C TRP A 398 0.66 0.21 13.86
N GLN A 399 0.27 -0.08 12.62
CA GLN A 399 1.09 -0.79 11.64
C GLN A 399 2.26 0.06 11.12
N THR A 400 2.20 1.39 11.27
CA THR A 400 3.20 2.30 10.66
C THR A 400 4.38 2.66 11.56
N THR A 401 4.48 2.03 12.73
CA THR A 401 5.53 2.30 13.74
C THR A 401 6.95 2.27 13.17
N PHE A 402 7.24 1.33 12.26
CA PHE A 402 8.55 1.20 11.60
C PHE A 402 8.49 1.34 10.08
N SER A 403 7.52 2.11 9.59
CA SER A 403 7.39 2.44 8.17
C SER A 403 8.21 3.66 7.79
N HIS A 404 8.63 3.70 6.53
CA HIS A 404 9.18 4.91 5.94
C HIS A 404 8.04 5.85 5.51
N LEU A 405 7.97 7.04 6.11
CA LEU A 405 6.94 8.02 5.76
C LEU A 405 7.43 8.95 4.64
N GLN A 406 6.62 9.09 3.59
CA GLN A 406 6.88 9.96 2.44
C GLN A 406 5.69 10.90 2.22
N ASN A 407 5.98 12.19 2.06
CA ASN A 407 4.97 13.23 1.85
C ASN A 407 5.22 14.05 0.56
N PRO A 408 5.17 13.42 -0.63
CA PRO A 408 5.42 14.13 -1.88
C PRO A 408 4.42 15.28 -2.12
N ASP A 409 4.92 16.41 -2.63
CA ASP A 409 4.16 17.60 -3.00
C ASP A 409 3.01 17.42 -4.02
N PRO A 410 3.13 16.62 -5.11
CA PRO A 410 2.06 16.47 -6.10
C PRO A 410 0.73 16.02 -5.49
N LEU A 411 -0.38 16.49 -6.08
CA LEU A 411 -1.71 16.00 -5.73
C LEU A 411 -1.88 14.55 -6.20
N TRP A 412 -2.78 13.78 -5.56
CA TRP A 412 -2.97 12.37 -5.91
C TRP A 412 -3.20 12.11 -7.42
N PRO A 413 -4.07 12.85 -8.13
CA PRO A 413 -4.27 12.65 -9.57
C PRO A 413 -3.02 12.95 -10.43
N GLU A 414 -2.02 13.63 -9.87
CA GLU A 414 -0.75 13.97 -10.55
C GLU A 414 0.40 13.03 -10.12
N PHE A 415 0.15 12.14 -9.16
CA PHE A 415 1.15 11.20 -8.67
C PHE A 415 1.43 10.13 -9.73
N SER A 416 2.71 9.95 -10.04
CA SER A 416 3.15 9.21 -11.23
C SER A 416 4.31 8.28 -10.89
N PHE A 417 4.68 7.42 -11.85
CA PHE A 417 5.80 6.48 -11.74
C PHE A 417 7.08 7.12 -11.20
N ARG A 418 7.40 8.35 -11.64
CA ARG A 418 8.59 9.09 -11.19
C ARG A 418 8.60 9.35 -9.69
N HIS A 419 7.43 9.68 -9.14
CA HIS A 419 7.25 9.96 -7.72
C HIS A 419 7.32 8.67 -6.90
N LEU A 420 6.78 7.56 -7.42
CA LEU A 420 6.89 6.24 -6.80
C LEU A 420 8.34 5.76 -6.77
N VAL A 421 9.08 5.90 -7.88
CA VAL A 421 10.52 5.60 -7.94
C VAL A 421 11.29 6.42 -6.90
N TRP A 422 10.99 7.71 -6.78
CA TRP A 422 11.61 8.55 -5.77
C TRP A 422 11.33 8.06 -4.35
N ALA A 423 10.08 7.70 -4.04
CA ALA A 423 9.72 7.15 -2.74
C ALA A 423 10.50 5.87 -2.41
N ILE A 424 10.71 4.99 -3.40
CA ILE A 424 11.50 3.75 -3.23
C ILE A 424 12.97 4.06 -3.01
N LEU A 425 13.56 5.00 -3.74
CA LEU A 425 14.95 5.41 -3.52
C LEU A 425 15.16 5.97 -2.10
N GLN A 426 14.19 6.76 -1.62
CA GLN A 426 14.24 7.30 -0.25
C GLN A 426 14.12 6.20 0.80
N TYR A 427 13.27 5.19 0.57
CA TYR A 427 13.19 3.99 1.39
C TYR A 427 14.51 3.22 1.39
N GLN A 428 15.09 2.94 0.22
CA GLN A 428 16.37 2.25 0.10
C GLN A 428 17.49 2.95 0.86
N ARG A 429 17.50 4.29 0.82
CA ARG A 429 18.44 5.10 1.60
C ARG A 429 18.22 4.99 3.11
N ALA A 430 16.97 4.92 3.56
CA ALA A 430 16.62 4.79 4.98
C ALA A 430 16.66 3.34 5.50
N TYR A 431 16.73 2.36 4.60
CA TYR A 431 16.54 0.94 4.91
C TYR A 431 17.45 0.41 6.03
N PRO A 432 18.78 0.68 6.07
CA PRO A 432 19.64 0.14 7.12
C PRO A 432 19.21 0.58 8.53
N TYR A 433 18.74 1.82 8.66
CA TYR A 433 18.24 2.37 9.93
C TYR A 433 16.90 1.71 10.33
N LEU A 434 15.99 1.55 9.37
CA LEU A 434 14.68 0.91 9.61
C LEU A 434 14.85 -0.55 10.02
N GLU A 435 15.73 -1.28 9.33
CA GLU A 435 16.01 -2.69 9.63
C GLU A 435 16.63 -2.86 11.03
N GLN A 436 17.59 -2.01 11.39
CA GLN A 436 18.17 -2.01 12.74
C GLN A 436 17.10 -1.82 13.82
N ASN A 437 16.22 -0.82 13.66
CA ASN A 437 15.18 -0.53 14.64
C ASN A 437 14.12 -1.62 14.73
N ARG A 438 13.71 -2.20 13.61
CA ARG A 438 12.80 -3.37 13.60
C ARG A 438 13.40 -4.54 14.35
N ASN A 439 14.70 -4.81 14.16
CA ASN A 439 15.39 -5.90 14.86
C ASN A 439 15.56 -5.63 16.36
N LEU A 440 15.72 -4.38 16.78
CA LEU A 440 15.75 -4.00 18.19
C LEU A 440 14.37 -4.16 18.85
N ALA A 441 13.31 -3.71 18.19
CA ALA A 441 11.94 -3.84 18.69
C ALA A 441 11.53 -5.31 18.86
N LYS A 442 11.88 -6.18 17.89
CA LYS A 442 11.65 -7.63 17.99
C LYS A 442 12.40 -8.34 19.12
N LYS A 443 13.43 -7.73 19.70
CA LYS A 443 14.14 -8.28 20.87
C LYS A 443 13.54 -7.82 22.19
N GLN A 444 12.71 -6.77 22.16
CA GLN A 444 12.05 -6.20 23.33
C GLN A 444 10.65 -6.77 23.55
N LEU A 445 10.01 -7.25 22.48
CA LEU A 445 8.86 -8.14 22.49
C LEU A 445 9.32 -9.58 22.66
#